data_AF-A0A414HMP3-F1
#
_entry.id   AF-A0A414HMP3-F1
#
_cell.length_a   1.000
_cell.length_b   1.000
_cell.length_c   1.000
_cell.angle_alpha   90.00
_cell.angle_beta   90.00
_cell.angle_gamma   90.00
#
_symmetry.space_group_name_H-M   'P 1'
#
loop_
_entity.id
_entity.type
_entity.pdbx_description
1 polymer ?
#
loop_
_entity_poly.entity_id
_entity_poly.type
_entity_poly.pdbx_seq_one_letter_code
_entity_poly.pdbx_strand_id
1 'polypeptide(L)'
;MRSRIINWSLALVAVLLLPQVSKAQIAASNPLEWIALAEGNELINGQIEKQIKGQTQTALLQNSIAAEFNRIHEWQKQYNGYLKTVNGYASSLKACTHLYNDGVRIFLTLGKLGKAIKDNPQGIVASMGMNNLYIETATELVSVYTLLNDAVAKGGEENMLTGAERSTTLWALNDRLSAFSRKLHLLYLSIRYYTFNDVWRNVTAGMLDRNNGEVARMAMSRWRRAASLTR
;
A
#
# COMPACT_ATOMS: atom_id res chain seq x y z
N MET A 1 -1.91 40.83 -54.40
CA MET A 1 -0.63 41.48 -54.03
C MET A 1 0.08 40.64 -52.97
N ARG A 2 1.11 39.88 -53.34
CA ARG A 2 2.13 39.24 -52.45
C ARG A 2 2.94 38.27 -53.32
N SER A 3 4.07 38.72 -53.87
CA SER A 3 5.02 37.84 -54.61
C SER A 3 6.33 38.53 -54.99
N ARG A 4 6.43 39.87 -54.94
CA ARG A 4 7.68 40.56 -55.32
C ARG A 4 8.78 40.60 -54.24
N ILE A 5 8.44 40.42 -52.96
CA ILE A 5 9.42 40.50 -51.86
C ILE A 5 10.21 39.18 -51.72
N ILE A 6 9.58 38.03 -51.99
CA ILE A 6 10.18 36.70 -51.83
C ILE A 6 11.30 36.45 -52.86
N ASN A 7 11.21 37.04 -54.05
CA ASN A 7 12.22 36.88 -55.10
C ASN A 7 13.52 37.63 -54.79
N TRP A 8 13.45 38.79 -54.12
CA TRP A 8 14.64 39.56 -53.76
C TRP A 8 15.39 38.95 -52.58
N SER A 9 14.67 38.37 -51.60
CA SER A 9 15.30 37.64 -50.50
C SER A 9 16.07 36.39 -50.98
N LEU A 10 15.53 35.68 -51.98
CA LEU A 10 16.20 34.52 -52.57
C LEU A 10 17.45 34.90 -53.37
N ALA A 11 17.40 36.01 -54.11
CA ALA A 11 18.57 36.53 -54.83
C ALA A 11 19.68 37.01 -53.87
N LEU A 12 19.33 37.62 -52.74
CA LEU A 12 20.28 38.12 -51.76
C LEU A 12 21.01 37.00 -51.02
N VAL A 13 20.31 35.88 -50.74
CA VAL A 13 20.93 34.66 -50.19
C VAL A 13 21.87 33.99 -51.19
N ALA A 14 21.54 34.01 -52.49
CA ALA A 14 22.41 33.47 -53.54
C ALA A 14 23.72 34.28 -53.71
N VAL A 15 23.68 35.60 -53.54
CA VAL A 15 24.88 36.46 -53.60
C VAL A 15 25.80 36.27 -52.38
N LEU A 16 25.23 35.98 -51.21
CA LEU A 16 25.99 35.64 -49.99
C LEU A 16 26.65 34.26 -50.05
N LEU A 17 26.18 33.37 -50.93
CA LEU A 17 26.74 32.03 -51.17
C LEU A 17 27.81 31.99 -52.28
N LEU A 18 28.07 33.12 -52.96
CA LEU A 18 29.21 33.20 -53.88
C LEU A 18 30.51 33.23 -53.07
N PRO A 19 31.51 32.41 -53.42
CA PRO A 19 32.79 32.39 -52.72
C PRO A 19 33.43 33.78 -52.79
N GLN A 20 33.48 34.47 -51.66
CA GLN A 20 34.27 35.69 -51.50
C GLN A 20 35.72 35.28 -51.74
N VAL A 21 36.27 35.65 -52.90
CA VAL A 21 37.69 35.51 -53.21
C VAL A 21 38.44 36.45 -52.28
N SER A 22 38.69 35.98 -51.06
CA SER A 22 39.67 36.55 -50.17
C SER A 22 41.00 36.37 -50.88
N LYS A 23 41.57 37.48 -51.35
CA LYS A 23 42.98 37.54 -51.71
C LYS A 23 43.76 37.28 -50.42
N ALA A 24 44.02 36.01 -50.11
CA ALA A 24 45.11 35.65 -49.25
C ALA A 24 46.35 36.31 -49.86
N GLN A 25 46.94 37.26 -49.13
CA GLN A 25 48.28 37.73 -49.43
C GLN A 25 49.14 36.47 -49.59
N ILE A 26 49.73 36.31 -50.77
CA ILE A 26 50.76 35.31 -50.99
C ILE A 26 51.93 35.78 -50.12
N ALA A 27 51.99 35.31 -48.88
CA ALA A 27 53.22 35.29 -48.12
C ALA A 27 54.22 34.52 -48.98
N ALA A 28 55.30 35.20 -49.35
CA ALA A 28 56.40 34.63 -50.11
C ALA A 28 56.81 33.31 -49.46
N SER A 29 56.44 32.21 -50.10
CA SER A 29 56.58 30.87 -49.57
C SER A 29 58.05 30.48 -49.54
N ASN A 30 58.69 30.65 -48.39
CA ASN A 30 60.00 30.07 -48.14
C ASN A 30 59.86 28.54 -48.11
N PRO A 31 60.62 27.77 -48.90
CA PRO A 31 60.50 26.30 -48.95
C PRO A 31 60.64 25.62 -47.57
N LEU A 32 61.30 26.25 -46.60
CA LEU A 32 61.38 25.77 -45.22
C LEU A 32 60.04 25.90 -44.46
N GLU A 33 59.23 26.92 -44.73
CA GLU A 33 57.90 27.06 -44.12
C GLU A 33 56.92 26.01 -44.64
N TRP A 34 57.00 25.65 -45.93
CA TRP A 34 56.19 24.55 -46.49
C TRP A 34 56.53 23.20 -45.88
N ILE A 35 57.82 22.93 -45.67
CA ILE A 35 58.27 21.69 -45.04
C ILE A 35 57.83 21.66 -43.57
N ALA A 36 57.99 22.76 -42.83
CA ALA A 36 57.54 22.85 -41.43
C ALA A 36 56.01 22.76 -41.30
N LEU A 37 55.26 23.35 -42.23
CA LEU A 37 53.80 23.23 -42.27
C LEU A 37 53.35 21.81 -42.66
N ALA A 38 54.05 21.15 -43.59
CA ALA A 38 53.76 19.76 -43.96
C ALA A 38 54.04 18.80 -42.81
N GLU A 39 55.20 18.95 -42.14
CA GLU A 39 55.58 18.15 -40.97
C GLU A 39 54.64 18.39 -39.78
N GLY A 40 54.25 19.65 -39.53
CA GLY A 40 53.24 19.98 -38.53
C GLY A 40 51.87 19.39 -38.84
N ASN A 41 51.46 19.39 -40.11
CA ASN A 41 50.19 18.81 -40.54
C ASN A 41 50.18 17.28 -40.41
N GLU A 42 51.30 16.62 -40.68
CA GLU A 42 51.47 15.17 -40.49
C GLU A 42 51.40 14.78 -39.01
N LEU A 43 52.07 15.54 -38.12
CA LEU A 43 52.00 15.35 -36.67
C LEU A 43 50.58 15.56 -36.11
N ILE A 44 49.87 16.60 -36.57
CA ILE A 44 48.49 16.87 -36.20
C ILE A 44 47.58 15.73 -36.66
N ASN A 45 47.73 15.28 -37.91
CA ASN A 45 46.90 14.21 -38.45
C ASN A 45 47.11 12.88 -37.71
N GLY A 46 48.36 12.57 -37.34
CA GLY A 46 48.69 11.42 -36.49
C GLY A 46 48.10 11.51 -35.08
N GLN A 47 48.02 12.71 -34.49
CA GLN A 47 47.36 12.92 -33.20
C GLN A 47 45.83 12.79 -33.30
N ILE A 48 45.22 13.34 -34.36
CA ILE A 48 43.79 13.20 -34.64
C ILE A 48 43.43 11.73 -34.82
N GLU A 49 44.21 10.96 -35.57
CA GLU A 49 43.95 9.52 -35.75
C GLU A 49 44.02 8.75 -34.42
N LYS A 50 45.02 9.06 -33.57
CA LYS A 50 45.14 8.47 -32.22
C LYS A 50 43.94 8.86 -31.35
N GLN A 51 43.49 10.10 -31.39
CA GLN A 51 42.32 10.56 -30.64
C GLN A 51 41.03 9.91 -31.16
N ILE A 52 40.85 9.78 -32.47
CA ILE A 52 39.68 9.11 -33.08
C ILE A 52 39.65 7.64 -32.63
N LYS A 53 40.78 6.93 -32.66
CA LYS A 53 40.88 5.53 -32.18
C LYS A 53 40.55 5.43 -30.68
N GLY A 54 41.08 6.33 -29.85
CA GLY A 54 40.77 6.37 -28.42
C GLY A 54 39.29 6.67 -28.14
N GLN A 55 38.71 7.63 -28.87
CA GLN A 55 37.29 7.98 -28.76
C GLN A 55 36.38 6.86 -29.26
N THR A 56 36.71 6.16 -30.35
CA THR A 56 35.92 5.01 -30.84
C THR A 56 35.98 3.83 -29.88
N GLN A 57 37.15 3.52 -29.31
CA GLN A 57 37.25 2.50 -28.25
C GLN A 57 36.43 2.88 -27.02
N THR A 58 36.49 4.14 -26.59
CA THR A 58 35.70 4.64 -25.46
C THR A 58 34.20 4.60 -25.75
N ALA A 59 33.78 4.97 -26.96
CA ALA A 59 32.38 4.92 -27.37
C ALA A 59 31.86 3.47 -27.44
N LEU A 60 32.67 2.52 -27.93
CA LEU A 60 32.33 1.09 -27.90
C LEU A 60 32.14 0.58 -26.47
N LEU A 61 33.05 0.92 -25.55
CA LEU A 61 32.94 0.57 -24.14
C LEU A 61 31.72 1.22 -23.46
N GLN A 62 31.43 2.48 -23.77
CA GLN A 62 30.23 3.16 -23.26
C GLN A 62 28.95 2.51 -23.75
N ASN A 63 28.89 2.11 -25.03
CA ASN A 63 27.75 1.40 -25.58
C ASN A 63 27.57 0.00 -24.97
N SER A 64 28.66 -0.74 -24.72
CA SER A 64 28.57 -2.03 -24.04
C SER A 64 28.12 -1.88 -22.60
N ILE A 65 28.64 -0.88 -21.87
CA ILE A 65 28.20 -0.56 -20.50
C ILE A 65 26.72 -0.16 -20.47
N ALA A 66 26.25 0.65 -21.43
CA ALA A 66 24.85 1.03 -21.52
C ALA A 66 23.93 -0.18 -21.78
N ALA A 67 24.35 -1.10 -22.65
CA ALA A 67 23.62 -2.34 -22.92
C ALA A 67 23.56 -3.26 -21.68
N GLU A 68 24.66 -3.39 -20.95
CA GLU A 68 24.70 -4.13 -19.68
C GLU A 68 23.84 -3.47 -18.61
N PHE A 69 23.87 -2.14 -18.50
CA PHE A 69 23.03 -1.41 -17.55
C PHE A 69 21.54 -1.60 -17.84
N ASN A 70 21.14 -1.59 -19.12
CA ASN A 70 19.77 -1.90 -19.53
C ASN A 70 19.36 -3.32 -19.11
N ARG A 71 20.24 -4.32 -19.30
CA ARG A 71 19.98 -5.70 -18.84
C ARG A 71 19.86 -5.80 -17.32
N ILE A 72 20.74 -5.12 -16.58
CA ILE A 72 20.67 -5.07 -15.11
C ILE A 72 19.35 -4.43 -14.66
N HIS A 73 18.91 -3.37 -15.35
CA HIS A 73 17.65 -2.71 -15.06
C HIS A 73 16.44 -3.63 -15.32
N GLU A 74 16.46 -4.41 -16.41
CA GLU A 74 15.43 -5.43 -16.68
C GLU A 74 15.39 -6.51 -15.59
N TRP A 75 16.56 -7.03 -15.17
CA TRP A 75 16.64 -7.97 -14.07
C TRP A 75 16.14 -7.39 -12.76
N GLN A 76 16.47 -6.12 -12.47
CA GLN A 76 15.95 -5.42 -11.29
C GLN A 76 14.43 -5.32 -11.33
N LYS A 77 13.83 -5.03 -12.50
CA LYS A 77 12.37 -4.98 -12.66
C LYS A 77 11.74 -6.36 -12.44
N GLN A 78 12.31 -7.41 -13.01
CA GLN A 78 11.84 -8.78 -12.82
C GLN A 78 11.95 -9.21 -11.34
N TYR A 79 13.10 -8.97 -10.72
CA TYR A 79 13.36 -9.27 -9.32
C TYR A 79 12.38 -8.54 -8.39
N ASN A 80 12.13 -7.26 -8.62
CA ASN A 80 11.14 -6.51 -7.86
C ASN A 80 9.71 -7.07 -8.07
N GLY A 81 9.38 -7.52 -9.29
CA GLY A 81 8.14 -8.25 -9.57
C GLY A 81 7.99 -9.52 -8.74
N TYR A 82 9.05 -10.34 -8.65
CA TYR A 82 9.07 -11.54 -7.80
C TYR A 82 8.89 -11.19 -6.32
N LEU A 83 9.63 -10.20 -5.79
CA LEU A 83 9.50 -9.78 -4.39
C LEU A 83 8.09 -9.30 -4.05
N LYS A 84 7.45 -8.53 -4.93
CA LYS A 84 6.05 -8.09 -4.75
C LYS A 84 5.09 -9.27 -4.72
N THR A 85 5.31 -10.27 -5.58
CA THR A 85 4.48 -11.47 -5.66
C THR A 85 4.60 -12.31 -4.38
N VAL A 86 5.82 -12.58 -3.92
CA VAL A 86 6.07 -13.33 -2.67
C VAL A 86 5.51 -12.59 -1.46
N ASN A 87 5.70 -11.27 -1.38
CA ASN A 87 5.11 -10.46 -0.32
C ASN A 87 3.58 -10.50 -0.35
N GLY A 88 2.97 -10.53 -1.54
CA GLY A 88 1.54 -10.75 -1.72
C GLY A 88 1.06 -12.08 -1.13
N TYR A 89 1.73 -13.19 -1.46
CA TYR A 89 1.42 -14.50 -0.88
C TYR A 89 1.59 -14.54 0.64
N ALA A 90 2.70 -14.02 1.17
CA ALA A 90 2.95 -13.96 2.61
C ALA A 90 1.88 -13.14 3.34
N SER A 91 1.49 -11.99 2.78
CA SER A 91 0.42 -11.14 3.31
C SER A 91 -0.92 -11.88 3.34
N SER A 92 -1.27 -12.59 2.26
CA SER A 92 -2.49 -13.40 2.18
C SER A 92 -2.52 -14.51 3.23
N LEU A 93 -1.40 -15.22 3.43
CA LEU A 93 -1.29 -16.29 4.41
C LEU A 93 -1.40 -15.77 5.85
N LYS A 94 -0.79 -14.62 6.12
CA LYS A 94 -0.93 -13.91 7.40
C LYS A 94 -2.40 -13.55 7.66
N ALA A 95 -3.09 -12.98 6.66
CA ALA A 95 -4.50 -12.65 6.77
C ALA A 95 -5.37 -13.90 7.03
N CYS A 96 -5.14 -15.01 6.31
CA CYS A 96 -5.85 -16.28 6.55
C CYS A 96 -5.62 -16.83 7.96
N THR A 97 -4.40 -16.71 8.49
CA THR A 97 -4.08 -17.14 9.86
C THR A 97 -4.83 -16.31 10.89
N HIS A 98 -4.93 -14.98 10.70
CA HIS A 98 -5.72 -14.12 11.56
C HIS A 98 -7.21 -14.46 11.50
N LEU A 99 -7.76 -14.67 10.32
CA LEU A 99 -9.15 -15.09 10.13
C LEU A 99 -9.46 -16.41 10.84
N TYR A 100 -8.57 -17.40 10.74
CA TYR A 100 -8.71 -18.66 11.46
C TYR A 100 -8.72 -18.45 12.97
N ASN A 101 -7.74 -17.69 13.50
CA ASN A 101 -7.65 -17.39 14.93
C ASN A 101 -8.89 -16.65 15.45
N ASP A 102 -9.39 -15.67 14.69
CA ASP A 102 -10.60 -14.93 15.03
C ASP A 102 -11.84 -15.83 15.01
N GLY A 103 -11.95 -16.72 14.01
CA GLY A 103 -13.01 -17.72 13.93
C GLY A 103 -13.03 -18.65 15.14
N VAL A 104 -11.88 -19.21 15.52
CA VAL A 104 -11.76 -20.07 16.72
C VAL A 104 -12.18 -19.30 17.98
N ARG A 105 -11.74 -18.04 18.12
CA ARG A 105 -12.09 -17.20 19.27
C ARG A 105 -13.59 -16.94 19.37
N ILE A 106 -14.24 -16.69 18.24
CA ILE A 106 -15.69 -16.52 18.15
C ILE A 106 -16.40 -17.80 18.60
N PHE A 107 -16.02 -18.97 18.07
CA PHE A 107 -16.60 -20.26 18.46
C PHE A 107 -16.47 -20.53 19.97
N LEU A 108 -15.29 -20.31 20.54
CA LEU A 108 -15.08 -20.45 21.98
C LEU A 108 -15.94 -19.48 22.79
N THR A 109 -16.14 -18.25 22.30
CA THR A 109 -16.96 -17.24 22.95
C THR A 109 -18.44 -17.59 22.87
N LEU A 110 -18.92 -18.13 21.75
CA LEU A 110 -20.29 -18.65 21.62
C LEU A 110 -20.57 -19.79 22.59
N GLY A 111 -19.63 -20.73 22.75
CA GLY A 111 -19.74 -21.80 23.75
C GLY A 111 -19.84 -21.25 25.18
N LYS A 112 -19.01 -20.25 25.52
CA LYS A 112 -19.07 -19.56 26.82
C LYS A 112 -20.36 -18.76 27.01
N LEU A 113 -20.88 -18.14 25.95
CA LEU A 113 -22.16 -17.43 25.94
C LEU A 113 -23.32 -18.39 26.25
N GLY A 114 -23.37 -19.55 25.59
CA GLY A 114 -24.39 -20.57 25.87
C GLY A 114 -24.35 -21.06 27.32
N LYS A 115 -23.14 -21.26 27.87
CA LYS A 115 -22.98 -21.59 29.29
C LYS A 115 -23.45 -20.44 30.20
N ALA A 116 -23.09 -19.20 29.90
CA ALA A 116 -23.49 -18.03 30.68
C ALA A 116 -25.01 -17.82 30.69
N ILE A 117 -25.69 -18.09 29.57
CA ILE A 117 -27.15 -18.09 29.46
C ILE A 117 -27.78 -19.10 30.42
N LYS A 118 -27.22 -20.31 30.51
CA LYS A 118 -27.69 -21.37 31.41
C LYS A 118 -27.44 -21.03 32.89
N ASP A 119 -26.26 -20.49 33.20
CA ASP A 119 -25.82 -20.23 34.57
C ASP A 119 -26.45 -18.94 35.15
N ASN A 120 -26.78 -17.95 34.30
CA ASN A 120 -27.37 -16.67 34.70
C ASN A 120 -28.54 -16.25 33.78
N PRO A 121 -29.71 -16.90 33.87
CA PRO A 121 -30.85 -16.62 32.98
C PRO A 121 -31.39 -15.18 33.14
N GLN A 122 -31.33 -14.62 34.35
CA GLN A 122 -31.66 -13.21 34.60
C GLN A 122 -30.71 -12.23 33.88
N GLY A 123 -29.48 -12.67 33.57
CA GLY A 123 -28.48 -11.88 32.86
C GLY A 123 -28.89 -11.52 31.45
N ILE A 124 -29.77 -12.31 30.81
CA ILE A 124 -30.30 -12.05 29.48
C ILE A 124 -31.14 -10.78 29.49
N VAL A 125 -32.17 -10.76 30.34
CA VAL A 125 -33.09 -9.62 30.47
C VAL A 125 -32.35 -8.41 31.03
N ALA A 126 -31.45 -8.64 32.00
CA ALA A 126 -30.65 -7.56 32.58
C ALA A 126 -29.71 -6.89 31.57
N SER A 127 -29.13 -7.65 30.65
CA SER A 127 -28.26 -7.08 29.61
C SER A 127 -29.03 -6.40 28.49
N MET A 128 -30.28 -6.79 28.20
CA MET A 128 -31.14 -6.12 27.22
C MET A 128 -31.45 -4.68 27.61
N GLY A 129 -31.73 -4.43 28.90
CA GLY A 129 -32.07 -3.09 29.39
C GLY A 129 -30.88 -2.16 29.61
N MET A 130 -29.64 -2.65 29.49
CA MET A 130 -28.42 -1.90 29.82
C MET A 130 -27.64 -1.42 28.61
N ASN A 131 -27.93 -1.93 27.39
CA ASN A 131 -27.24 -1.51 26.17
C ASN A 131 -27.93 -2.02 24.89
N ASN A 132 -27.65 -1.40 23.74
CA ASN A 132 -28.05 -1.89 22.41
C ASN A 132 -27.21 -3.10 21.93
N LEU A 133 -26.49 -3.74 22.85
CA LEU A 133 -25.43 -4.71 22.56
C LEU A 133 -25.93 -5.96 21.84
N TYR A 134 -27.17 -6.38 22.07
CA TYR A 134 -27.79 -7.49 21.34
C TYR A 134 -27.98 -7.15 19.87
N ILE A 135 -28.56 -5.99 19.59
CA ILE A 135 -28.79 -5.51 18.22
C ILE A 135 -27.45 -5.27 17.54
N GLU A 136 -26.49 -4.62 18.20
CA GLU A 136 -25.16 -4.39 17.65
C GLU A 136 -24.44 -5.71 17.31
N THR A 137 -24.46 -6.69 18.23
CA THR A 137 -23.82 -8.00 17.98
C THR A 137 -24.49 -8.73 16.82
N ALA A 138 -25.82 -8.67 16.71
CA ALA A 138 -26.56 -9.25 15.59
C ALA A 138 -26.26 -8.54 14.26
N THR A 139 -26.19 -7.21 14.25
CA THR A 139 -25.84 -6.44 13.05
C THR A 139 -24.42 -6.71 12.56
N GLU A 140 -23.45 -6.87 13.48
CA GLU A 140 -22.09 -7.23 13.11
C GLU A 140 -22.02 -8.66 12.57
N LEU A 141 -22.78 -9.61 13.14
CA LEU A 141 -22.88 -10.97 12.60
C LEU A 141 -23.42 -10.97 11.17
N VAL A 142 -24.51 -10.24 10.92
CA VAL A 142 -25.09 -10.11 9.58
C VAL A 142 -24.09 -9.47 8.62
N SER A 143 -23.36 -8.44 9.05
CA SER A 143 -22.33 -7.78 8.23
C SER A 143 -21.16 -8.70 7.88
N VAL A 144 -20.71 -9.54 8.81
CA VAL A 144 -19.69 -10.57 8.55
C VAL A 144 -20.22 -11.61 7.56
N TYR A 145 -21.46 -12.06 7.74
CA TYR A 145 -22.10 -13.05 6.86
C TYR A 145 -22.28 -12.52 5.43
N THR A 146 -22.74 -11.29 5.25
CA THR A 146 -22.89 -10.69 3.92
C THR A 146 -21.55 -10.54 3.23
N LEU A 147 -20.49 -10.11 3.94
CA LEU A 147 -19.14 -10.04 3.36
C LEU A 147 -18.57 -11.39 2.97
N LEU A 148 -18.81 -12.44 3.77
CA LEU A 148 -18.42 -13.80 3.42
C LEU A 148 -19.13 -14.26 2.14
N ASN A 149 -20.45 -14.06 2.08
CA ASN A 149 -21.24 -14.43 0.90
C ASN A 149 -20.81 -13.66 -0.34
N ASP A 150 -20.57 -12.36 -0.22
CA ASP A 150 -20.09 -11.53 -1.34
C ASP A 150 -18.71 -11.97 -1.81
N ALA A 151 -17.81 -12.32 -0.88
CA ALA A 151 -16.48 -12.84 -1.22
C ALA A 151 -16.57 -14.20 -1.91
N VAL A 152 -17.44 -15.11 -1.44
CA VAL A 152 -17.67 -16.42 -2.05
C VAL A 152 -18.30 -16.28 -3.43
N ALA A 153 -19.31 -15.42 -3.59
CA ALA A 153 -19.97 -15.19 -4.88
C ALA A 153 -19.01 -14.59 -5.92
N LYS A 154 -18.13 -13.66 -5.50
CA LYS A 154 -17.13 -13.04 -6.40
C LYS A 154 -15.94 -13.95 -6.71
N GLY A 155 -15.63 -14.91 -5.84
CA GLY A 155 -14.51 -15.85 -5.97
C GLY A 155 -14.92 -17.26 -6.39
N GLY A 156 -16.14 -17.45 -6.87
CA GLY A 156 -16.70 -18.75 -7.27
C GLY A 156 -16.06 -19.34 -8.53
N GLU A 157 -16.57 -20.49 -8.99
CA GLU A 157 -15.95 -21.30 -10.04
C GLU A 157 -15.73 -20.57 -11.38
N GLU A 158 -16.57 -19.57 -11.70
CA GLU A 158 -16.49 -18.83 -12.97
C GLU A 158 -15.59 -17.60 -12.91
N ASN A 159 -15.29 -17.05 -11.73
CA ASN A 159 -14.51 -15.82 -11.58
C ASN A 159 -13.54 -15.93 -10.40
N MET A 160 -12.25 -16.06 -10.74
CA MET A 160 -11.20 -16.05 -9.73
C MET A 160 -10.86 -14.59 -9.36
N LEU A 161 -11.03 -14.26 -8.08
CA LEU A 161 -10.63 -12.95 -7.54
C LEU A 161 -9.19 -12.62 -7.93
N THR A 162 -8.94 -11.39 -8.38
CA THR A 162 -7.58 -10.90 -8.61
C THR A 162 -6.81 -10.80 -7.28
N GLY A 163 -5.47 -10.73 -7.32
CA GLY A 163 -4.66 -10.63 -6.09
C GLY A 163 -4.97 -9.38 -5.25
N ALA A 164 -5.35 -8.28 -5.90
CA ALA A 164 -5.78 -7.04 -5.24
C ALA A 164 -7.15 -7.23 -4.56
N GLU A 165 -8.13 -7.79 -5.26
CA GLU A 165 -9.47 -8.04 -4.72
C GLU A 165 -9.46 -9.08 -3.58
N ARG A 166 -8.62 -10.11 -3.66
CA ARG A 166 -8.40 -11.06 -2.55
C ARG A 166 -7.87 -10.34 -1.32
N SER A 167 -6.91 -9.44 -1.51
CA SER A 167 -6.32 -8.71 -0.39
C SER A 167 -7.36 -7.79 0.26
N THR A 168 -8.09 -7.00 -0.51
CA THR A 168 -9.11 -6.07 0.02
C THR A 168 -10.26 -6.80 0.72
N THR A 169 -10.74 -7.91 0.16
CA THR A 169 -11.79 -8.74 0.77
C THR A 169 -11.31 -9.38 2.08
N LEU A 170 -10.11 -9.96 2.12
CA LEU A 170 -9.53 -10.53 3.34
C LEU A 170 -9.36 -9.47 4.44
N TRP A 171 -8.92 -8.25 4.09
CA TRP A 171 -8.79 -7.15 5.05
C TRP A 171 -10.14 -6.71 5.62
N ALA A 172 -11.14 -6.51 4.76
CA ALA A 172 -12.49 -6.14 5.20
C ALA A 172 -13.12 -7.21 6.10
N LEU A 173 -12.91 -8.48 5.74
CA LEU A 173 -13.39 -9.61 6.52
C LEU A 173 -12.73 -9.65 7.90
N ASN A 174 -11.41 -9.47 7.97
CA ASN A 174 -10.66 -9.45 9.22
C ASN A 174 -11.12 -8.33 10.16
N ASP A 175 -11.33 -7.12 9.64
CA ASP A 175 -11.81 -5.99 10.45
C ASP A 175 -13.20 -6.26 11.04
N ARG A 176 -14.11 -6.80 10.22
CA ARG A 176 -15.48 -7.13 10.65
C ARG A 176 -15.56 -8.30 11.61
N LEU A 177 -14.78 -9.35 11.40
CA LEU A 177 -14.67 -10.46 12.35
C LEU A 177 -14.12 -10.00 13.70
N SER A 178 -13.12 -9.12 13.70
CA SER A 178 -12.58 -8.54 14.92
C SER A 178 -13.62 -7.65 15.65
N ALA A 179 -14.37 -6.83 14.92
CA ALA A 179 -15.48 -6.05 15.47
C ALA A 179 -16.55 -6.95 16.10
N PHE A 180 -17.01 -7.97 15.36
CA PHE A 180 -17.98 -8.95 15.83
C PHE A 180 -17.48 -9.70 17.07
N SER A 181 -16.24 -10.20 17.05
CA SER A 181 -15.62 -10.91 18.17
C SER A 181 -15.60 -10.08 19.45
N ARG A 182 -15.27 -8.79 19.35
CA ARG A 182 -15.30 -7.86 20.49
C ARG A 182 -16.71 -7.67 21.03
N LYS A 183 -17.71 -7.41 20.16
CA LYS A 183 -19.11 -7.22 20.57
C LYS A 183 -19.70 -8.49 21.19
N LEU A 184 -19.42 -9.64 20.59
CA LEU A 184 -19.82 -10.94 21.10
C LEU A 184 -19.21 -11.24 22.47
N HIS A 185 -17.93 -10.91 22.66
CA HIS A 185 -17.27 -11.08 23.96
C HIS A 185 -17.87 -10.18 25.04
N LEU A 186 -18.16 -8.92 24.69
CA LEU A 186 -18.87 -8.00 25.60
C LEU A 186 -20.26 -8.52 25.94
N LEU A 187 -21.00 -9.08 24.97
CA LEU A 187 -22.32 -9.66 25.19
C LEU A 187 -22.26 -10.86 26.14
N TYR A 188 -21.27 -11.72 25.95
CA TYR A 188 -21.01 -12.82 26.86
C TYR A 188 -20.73 -12.33 28.29
N LEU A 189 -19.86 -11.34 28.48
CA LEU A 189 -19.55 -10.79 29.80
C LEU A 189 -20.77 -10.12 30.43
N SER A 190 -21.57 -9.42 29.63
CA SER A 190 -22.77 -8.73 30.09
C SER A 190 -23.77 -9.75 30.64
N ILE A 191 -24.06 -10.82 29.89
CA ILE A 191 -24.97 -11.88 30.33
C ILE A 191 -24.40 -12.61 31.55
N ARG A 192 -23.09 -12.88 31.60
CA ARG A 192 -22.48 -13.59 32.73
C ARG A 192 -22.56 -12.82 34.05
N TYR A 193 -22.40 -11.50 34.03
CA TYR A 193 -22.21 -10.72 35.26
C TYR A 193 -23.36 -9.77 35.63
N TYR A 194 -24.18 -9.34 34.68
CA TYR A 194 -25.30 -8.45 35.02
C TYR A 194 -26.44 -9.18 35.71
N THR A 195 -27.06 -8.45 36.62
CA THR A 195 -28.26 -8.86 37.36
C THR A 195 -29.28 -7.73 37.38
N PHE A 196 -30.53 -8.02 37.75
CA PHE A 196 -31.56 -6.99 37.86
C PHE A 196 -31.20 -5.86 38.84
N ASN A 197 -30.40 -6.15 39.87
CA ASN A 197 -29.91 -5.13 40.79
C ASN A 197 -28.98 -4.12 40.08
N ASP A 198 -28.18 -4.56 39.10
CA ASP A 198 -27.35 -3.67 38.31
C ASP A 198 -28.18 -2.80 37.37
N VAL A 199 -29.24 -3.37 36.78
CA VAL A 199 -30.23 -2.65 35.96
C VAL A 199 -30.91 -1.55 36.76
N TRP A 200 -31.46 -1.94 37.91
CA TRP A 200 -32.13 -1.03 38.83
C TRP A 200 -31.20 0.10 39.26
N ARG A 201 -29.94 -0.21 39.58
CA ARG A 201 -28.94 0.80 39.96
C ARG A 201 -28.62 1.79 38.84
N ASN A 202 -28.63 1.36 37.59
CA ASN A 202 -28.38 2.24 36.44
C ASN A 202 -29.57 3.18 36.21
N VAL A 203 -30.80 2.65 36.16
CA VAL A 203 -32.03 3.44 35.99
C VAL A 203 -32.16 4.51 37.08
N THR A 204 -31.84 4.16 38.32
CA THR A 204 -31.95 5.07 39.47
C THR A 204 -30.72 5.93 39.71
N ALA A 205 -29.65 5.80 38.91
CA ALA A 205 -28.40 6.54 39.13
C ALA A 205 -28.54 8.06 38.96
N GLY A 206 -29.48 8.52 38.13
CA GLY A 206 -29.81 9.94 37.95
C GLY A 206 -31.05 10.39 38.73
N MET A 207 -31.70 9.49 39.47
CA MET A 207 -32.92 9.77 40.23
C MET A 207 -32.68 9.85 41.74
N LEU A 208 -31.57 9.26 42.22
CA LEU A 208 -31.13 9.35 43.60
C LEU A 208 -29.82 10.13 43.68
N ASP A 209 -29.75 11.11 44.58
CA ASP A 209 -28.48 11.70 45.01
C ASP A 209 -27.71 10.67 45.85
N ARG A 210 -26.69 10.06 45.24
CA ARG A 210 -25.84 9.05 45.87
C ARG A 210 -24.52 9.65 46.31
N ASN A 211 -24.10 9.36 47.53
CA ASN A 211 -22.77 9.75 48.01
C ASN A 211 -21.69 8.85 47.37
N ASN A 212 -20.50 9.40 47.09
CA ASN A 212 -19.31 8.69 46.62
C ASN A 212 -19.00 7.41 47.43
N GLY A 213 -19.22 7.44 48.76
CA GLY A 213 -19.03 6.27 49.62
C GLY A 213 -19.99 5.12 49.31
N GLU A 214 -21.24 5.42 48.94
CA GLU A 214 -22.21 4.42 48.50
C GLU A 214 -21.83 3.85 47.14
N VAL A 215 -21.41 4.70 46.20
CA VAL A 215 -20.91 4.28 44.88
C VAL A 215 -19.73 3.33 45.02
N ALA A 216 -18.78 3.62 45.90
CA ALA A 216 -17.63 2.75 46.17
C ALA A 216 -18.05 1.38 46.73
N ARG A 217 -18.98 1.33 47.70
CA ARG A 217 -19.50 0.07 48.25
C ARG A 217 -20.27 -0.74 47.20
N MET A 218 -21.06 -0.07 46.36
CA MET A 218 -21.76 -0.72 45.25
C MET A 218 -20.78 -1.38 44.28
N ALA A 219 -19.75 -0.64 43.84
CA ALA A 219 -18.72 -1.16 42.94
C ALA A 219 -17.99 -2.36 43.57
N MET A 220 -17.60 -2.27 44.85
CA MET A 220 -16.97 -3.37 45.58
C MET A 220 -17.86 -4.61 45.66
N SER A 221 -19.18 -4.43 45.87
CA SER A 221 -20.13 -5.54 45.89
C SER A 221 -20.26 -6.24 44.53
N ARG A 222 -20.25 -5.46 43.43
CA ARG A 222 -20.28 -5.99 42.05
C ARG A 222 -19.01 -6.78 41.76
N TRP A 223 -17.85 -6.27 42.16
CA TRP A 223 -16.56 -6.95 42.03
C TRP A 223 -16.51 -8.28 42.78
N ARG A 224 -16.97 -8.32 44.05
CA ARG A 224 -17.00 -9.56 44.83
C ARG A 224 -17.88 -10.63 44.17
N ARG A 225 -19.05 -10.25 43.64
CA ARG A 225 -19.94 -11.16 42.90
C ARG A 225 -19.31 -11.66 41.60
N ALA A 226 -18.65 -10.77 40.84
CA ALA A 226 -17.94 -11.18 39.63
C ALA A 226 -16.81 -12.17 39.95
N ALA A 227 -16.04 -11.92 41.02
CA ALA A 227 -14.97 -12.80 41.48
C ALA A 227 -15.46 -14.19 41.94
N SER A 228 -16.64 -14.28 42.55
CA SER A 228 -17.22 -15.58 42.92
C SER A 228 -17.62 -16.41 41.70
N LEU A 229 -17.97 -15.77 40.59
CA LEU A 229 -18.39 -16.43 39.36
C LEU A 229 -17.21 -16.89 38.50
N THR A 230 -15.99 -16.39 38.74
CA THR A 230 -14.77 -16.78 38.00
C THR A 230 -14.11 -18.07 38.52
N ARG A 231 -14.53 -18.57 39.68
CA ARG A 231 -14.04 -19.81 40.29
C ARG A 231 -14.73 -21.04 39.71
#